data_AF-A0A2N2YSM8-F1
#
_entry.id   AF-A0A2N2YSM8-F1
#
_cell.length_a   1.000
_cell.length_b   1.000
_cell.length_c   1.000
_cell.angle_alpha   90.00
_cell.angle_beta   90.00
_cell.angle_gamma   90.00
#
_symmetry.space_group_name_H-M   'P 1'
#
loop_
_entity.id
_entity.type
_entity.pdbx_description
1 polymer ?
#
loop_
_entity_poly.entity_id
_entity_poly.type
_entity_poly.pdbx_seq_one_letter_code
_entity_poly.pdbx_strand_id
1 'polypeptide(L)'
;MREQLKTELRLLIIQIDQFRERFGDNDIRPGFLDEYFEIVKTFFCAYYQIEENDILDKYHEIYGRNDFDKNDILGPLQGQRNILNSFLIINCWSNFELFVTLFCQAFLESKEIEELLDLDYLRVKDTLKNCTIDPKTDEKLKKLKKDHIAHSPINNKFGKLLKKVNPYPKGRSKKYDREFLEFFGKLRNCIHSNYIYYGSHDYEFTYNNETFSFSHGKIVSQSTFTESTIFSLTLFLKEIFLVITDNNKFDKEIYDPSNELIK
;
A
#
# COMPACT_ATOMS: atom_id res chain seq x y z
N MET A 1 -14.09 14.84 -5.67
CA MET A 1 -12.99 14.44 -4.78
C MET A 1 -13.02 15.14 -3.41
N ARG A 2 -13.13 16.48 -3.34
CA ARG A 2 -13.05 17.24 -2.06
C ARG A 2 -13.96 16.75 -0.94
N GLU A 3 -15.25 16.63 -1.21
CA GLU A 3 -16.22 16.18 -0.22
C GLU A 3 -16.04 14.70 0.15
N GLN A 4 -15.54 13.87 -0.77
CA GLN A 4 -15.19 12.48 -0.47
C GLN A 4 -14.03 12.41 0.52
N LEU A 5 -12.96 13.20 0.31
CA LEU A 5 -11.83 13.27 1.24
C LEU A 5 -12.25 13.78 2.62
N LYS A 6 -13.06 14.85 2.70
CA LYS A 6 -13.58 15.35 3.98
C LYS A 6 -14.43 14.31 4.70
N THR A 7 -15.27 13.60 3.96
CA THR A 7 -16.12 12.54 4.51
C THR A 7 -15.25 11.41 5.07
N GLU A 8 -14.26 10.97 4.31
CA GLU A 8 -13.33 9.93 4.74
C GLU A 8 -12.52 10.34 5.97
N LEU A 9 -11.97 11.56 6.01
CA LEU A 9 -11.24 12.07 7.18
C LEU A 9 -12.11 12.06 8.45
N ARG A 10 -13.40 12.39 8.34
CA ARG A 10 -14.34 12.33 9.48
C ARG A 10 -14.63 10.88 9.90
N LEU A 11 -14.81 9.98 8.94
CA LEU A 11 -15.03 8.57 9.21
C LEU A 11 -13.82 7.92 9.88
N LEU A 12 -12.61 8.28 9.45
CA LEU A 12 -11.36 7.79 10.05
C LEU A 12 -11.26 8.15 11.53
N ILE A 13 -11.59 9.38 11.92
CA ILE A 13 -11.60 9.78 13.34
C ILE A 13 -12.49 8.83 14.17
N ILE A 14 -13.71 8.58 13.68
CA ILE A 14 -14.66 7.68 14.35
C ILE A 14 -14.10 6.25 14.41
N GLN A 15 -13.51 5.76 13.31
CA GLN A 15 -12.95 4.40 13.25
C GLN A 15 -11.74 4.24 14.18
N ILE A 16 -10.86 5.24 14.25
CA ILE A 16 -9.71 5.27 15.15
C ILE A 16 -10.18 5.15 16.60
N ASP A 17 -11.13 5.98 17.01
CA ASP A 17 -11.66 5.96 18.38
C ASP A 17 -12.28 4.61 18.72
N GLN A 18 -13.09 4.04 17.81
CA GLN A 18 -13.67 2.70 17.98
C GLN A 18 -12.61 1.61 18.13
N PHE A 19 -11.51 1.71 17.37
CA PHE A 19 -10.42 0.74 17.43
C PHE A 19 -9.59 0.87 18.71
N ARG A 20 -9.33 2.09 19.18
CA ARG A 20 -8.68 2.35 20.47
C ARG A 20 -9.51 1.83 21.63
N GLU A 21 -10.82 2.07 21.63
CA GLU A 21 -11.74 1.52 22.64
C GLU A 21 -11.72 -0.02 22.67
N ARG A 22 -11.61 -0.65 21.49
CA ARG A 22 -11.65 -2.11 21.37
C ARG A 22 -10.32 -2.79 21.68
N PHE A 23 -9.20 -2.22 21.27
CA PHE A 23 -7.89 -2.91 21.26
C PHE A 23 -6.82 -2.23 22.13
N GLY A 24 -7.03 -0.98 22.54
CA GLY A 24 -6.05 -0.18 23.26
C GLY A 24 -5.32 0.84 22.36
N ASP A 25 -4.74 1.85 23.00
CA ASP A 25 -4.10 2.99 22.31
C ASP A 25 -2.79 2.63 21.62
N ASN A 26 -2.06 1.62 22.09
CA ASN A 26 -0.77 1.23 21.51
C ASN A 26 -0.89 0.06 20.51
N ASP A 27 -2.11 -0.29 20.13
CA ASP A 27 -2.35 -1.37 19.20
C ASP A 27 -2.06 -0.95 17.75
N ILE A 28 -1.47 -1.85 16.96
CA ILE A 28 -1.14 -1.54 15.56
C ILE A 28 -2.38 -1.23 14.70
N ARG A 29 -3.58 -1.71 15.06
CA ARG A 29 -4.78 -1.51 14.22
C ARG A 29 -5.29 -0.07 14.24
N PRO A 30 -5.48 0.59 15.40
CA PRO A 30 -5.67 2.04 15.42
C PRO A 30 -4.45 2.77 14.85
N GLY A 31 -3.21 2.32 15.11
CA GLY A 31 -2.00 2.91 14.53
C GLY A 31 -2.00 2.98 12.99
N PHE A 32 -2.42 1.91 12.31
CA PHE A 32 -2.58 1.90 10.85
C PHE A 32 -3.54 3.00 10.37
N LEU A 33 -4.67 3.16 11.08
CA LEU A 33 -5.70 4.15 10.74
C LEU A 33 -5.26 5.57 11.04
N ASP A 34 -4.54 5.79 12.14
CA ASP A 34 -3.90 7.07 12.48
C ASP A 34 -2.92 7.49 11.38
N GLU A 35 -2.00 6.59 10.98
CA GLU A 35 -1.05 6.87 9.90
C GLU A 35 -1.77 7.13 8.57
N TYR A 36 -2.79 6.34 8.24
CA TYR A 36 -3.59 6.54 7.03
C TYR A 36 -4.31 7.90 7.06
N PHE A 37 -4.86 8.29 8.21
CA PHE A 37 -5.47 9.60 8.41
C PHE A 37 -4.46 10.73 8.19
N GLU A 38 -3.26 10.64 8.74
CA GLU A 38 -2.22 11.65 8.56
C GLU A 38 -1.77 11.77 7.10
N ILE A 39 -1.64 10.64 6.39
CA ILE A 39 -1.32 10.62 4.96
C ILE A 39 -2.43 11.32 4.15
N VAL A 40 -3.70 10.96 4.38
CA VAL A 40 -4.84 11.54 3.65
C VAL A 40 -5.04 13.01 4.00
N LYS A 41 -4.85 13.40 5.27
CA LYS A 41 -4.93 14.80 5.73
C LYS A 41 -3.86 15.65 5.04
N THR A 42 -2.63 15.17 5.02
CA THR A 42 -1.51 15.85 4.34
C THR A 42 -1.79 16.00 2.85
N PHE A 43 -2.26 14.94 2.19
CA PHE A 43 -2.68 15.00 0.79
C PHE A 43 -3.81 16.01 0.57
N PHE A 44 -4.87 15.99 1.40
CA PHE A 44 -5.99 16.93 1.32
C PHE A 44 -5.51 18.38 1.43
N CYS A 45 -4.76 18.70 2.49
CA CYS A 45 -4.24 20.04 2.71
C CYS A 45 -3.38 20.49 1.52
N ALA A 46 -2.41 19.70 1.09
CA ALA A 46 -1.52 20.07 -0.01
C ALA A 46 -2.27 20.19 -1.35
N TYR A 47 -3.16 19.26 -1.67
CA TYR A 47 -3.90 19.25 -2.92
C TYR A 47 -4.80 20.48 -3.04
N TYR A 48 -5.56 20.81 -1.99
CA TYR A 48 -6.45 21.98 -2.02
C TYR A 48 -5.72 23.29 -1.78
N GLN A 49 -4.56 23.28 -1.11
CA GLN A 49 -3.67 24.43 -1.09
C GLN A 49 -3.17 24.80 -2.51
N ILE A 50 -3.02 23.81 -3.39
CA ILE A 50 -2.72 24.00 -4.82
C ILE A 50 -3.95 24.54 -5.60
N GLU A 51 -5.17 24.28 -5.14
CA GLU A 51 -6.38 24.76 -5.83
C GLU A 51 -6.84 26.15 -5.38
N GLU A 52 -6.67 26.47 -4.09
CA GLU A 52 -7.34 27.60 -3.45
C GLU A 52 -6.45 28.82 -3.26
N ASN A 53 -5.12 28.66 -3.20
CA ASN A 53 -4.24 29.82 -3.14
C ASN A 53 -4.11 30.47 -4.51
N ASP A 54 -3.96 31.79 -4.51
CA ASP A 54 -3.58 32.57 -5.68
C ASP A 54 -2.12 32.24 -6.07
N ILE A 55 -1.93 31.04 -6.61
CA ILE A 55 -0.62 30.54 -7.02
C ILE A 55 -0.05 31.43 -8.10
N LEU A 56 -0.92 32.03 -8.92
CA LEU A 56 -0.51 33.03 -9.89
C LEU A 56 0.15 34.23 -9.21
N ASP A 57 -0.46 34.80 -8.16
CA ASP A 57 0.13 35.91 -7.40
C ASP A 57 1.46 35.50 -6.74
N LYS A 58 1.55 34.28 -6.18
CA LYS A 58 2.81 33.77 -5.63
C LYS A 58 3.89 33.58 -6.68
N TYR A 59 3.53 33.15 -7.89
CA TYR A 59 4.46 33.07 -9.01
C TYR A 59 4.91 34.47 -9.45
N HIS A 60 3.99 35.43 -9.54
CA HIS A 60 4.33 36.83 -9.83
C HIS A 60 5.28 37.42 -8.77
N GLU A 61 5.04 37.15 -7.49
CA GLU A 61 5.89 37.56 -6.37
C GLU A 61 7.30 36.95 -6.47
N ILE A 62 7.40 35.62 -6.67
CA ILE A 62 8.69 34.91 -6.69
C ILE A 62 9.54 35.28 -7.90
N TYR A 63 8.93 35.38 -9.08
CA TYR A 63 9.66 35.59 -10.33
C TYR A 63 9.74 37.07 -10.74
N GLY A 64 9.05 37.97 -10.03
CA GLY A 64 9.06 39.41 -10.27
C GLY A 64 8.52 39.80 -11.65
N ARG A 65 7.65 38.97 -12.23
CA ARG A 65 7.06 39.20 -13.55
C ARG A 65 5.56 39.02 -13.51
N ASN A 66 4.84 40.05 -13.94
CA ASN A 66 3.37 40.05 -14.04
C ASN A 66 2.87 39.58 -15.41
N ASP A 67 3.76 39.06 -16.27
CA ASP A 67 3.44 38.60 -17.63
C ASP A 67 3.01 37.13 -17.69
N PHE A 68 3.16 36.37 -16.59
CA PHE A 68 2.66 35.00 -16.51
C PHE A 68 1.13 34.96 -16.49
N ASP A 69 0.56 34.12 -17.34
CA ASP A 69 -0.86 33.80 -17.31
C ASP A 69 -1.12 32.45 -16.61
N LYS A 70 -2.41 32.09 -16.47
CA LYS A 70 -2.80 30.82 -15.85
C LYS A 70 -2.33 29.60 -16.66
N ASN A 71 -2.21 29.71 -17.98
CA ASN A 71 -1.78 28.62 -18.85
C ASN A 71 -0.30 28.29 -18.65
N ASP A 72 0.53 29.31 -18.40
CA ASP A 72 1.96 29.14 -18.12
C ASP A 72 2.23 28.28 -16.87
N ILE A 73 1.29 28.29 -15.92
CA ILE A 73 1.41 27.53 -14.66
C ILE A 73 0.70 26.16 -14.68
N LEU A 74 -0.07 25.82 -15.74
CA LEU A 74 -0.80 24.54 -15.80
C LEU A 74 0.13 23.32 -15.75
N GLY A 75 1.25 23.37 -16.48
CA GLY A 75 2.25 22.29 -16.49
C GLY A 75 2.87 22.06 -15.10
N PRO A 76 3.43 23.10 -14.45
CA PRO A 76 3.91 23.03 -13.08
C PRO A 76 2.86 22.51 -12.08
N LEU A 77 1.61 22.99 -12.16
CA LEU A 77 0.52 22.53 -11.29
C LEU A 77 0.22 21.05 -11.48
N GLN A 78 0.19 20.56 -12.73
CA GLN A 78 0.02 19.14 -13.02
C GLN A 78 1.19 18.31 -12.47
N GLY A 79 2.42 18.82 -12.57
CA GLY A 79 3.61 18.20 -11.97
C GLY A 79 3.48 18.04 -10.46
N GLN A 80 3.05 19.09 -9.75
CA GLN A 80 2.82 19.04 -8.31
C GLN A 80 1.72 18.04 -7.93
N ARG A 81 0.60 18.02 -8.67
CA ARG A 81 -0.48 17.03 -8.47
C ARG A 81 0.02 15.60 -8.66
N ASN A 82 0.84 15.34 -9.68
CA ASN A 82 1.43 14.02 -9.91
C ASN A 82 2.36 13.59 -8.77
N ILE A 83 3.14 14.53 -8.22
CA ILE A 83 3.98 14.29 -7.03
C ILE A 83 3.12 13.92 -5.82
N LEU A 84 2.05 14.68 -5.55
CA LEU A 84 1.13 14.37 -4.45
C LEU A 84 0.46 13.00 -4.61
N ASN A 85 0.00 12.67 -5.82
CA ASN A 85 -0.58 11.36 -6.13
C ASN A 85 0.44 10.23 -5.91
N SER A 86 1.69 10.45 -6.30
CA SER A 86 2.78 9.50 -6.09
C SER A 86 3.03 9.26 -4.60
N PHE A 87 3.14 10.34 -3.82
CA PHE A 87 3.33 10.25 -2.37
C PHE A 87 2.16 9.57 -1.68
N LEU A 88 0.92 9.85 -2.09
CA LEU A 88 -0.25 9.19 -1.54
C LEU A 88 -0.18 7.66 -1.74
N ILE A 89 0.10 7.19 -2.96
CA ILE A 89 0.24 5.75 -3.25
C ILE A 89 1.39 5.12 -2.46
N ILE A 90 2.57 5.75 -2.49
CA ILE A 90 3.78 5.22 -1.84
C ILE A 90 3.58 5.12 -0.33
N ASN A 91 3.06 6.17 0.30
CA ASN A 91 2.91 6.22 1.75
C ASN A 91 1.80 5.26 2.21
N CYS A 92 0.65 5.20 1.52
CA CYS A 92 -0.41 4.25 1.87
C CYS A 92 0.05 2.79 1.68
N TRP A 93 0.83 2.48 0.63
CA TRP A 93 1.39 1.14 0.47
C TRP A 93 2.40 0.80 1.58
N SER A 94 3.28 1.74 1.92
CA SER A 94 4.31 1.52 2.92
C SER A 94 3.70 1.32 4.31
N ASN A 95 2.70 2.12 4.67
CA ASN A 95 1.87 1.92 5.86
C ASN A 95 1.23 0.52 5.84
N PHE A 96 0.52 0.14 4.77
CA PHE A 96 -0.06 -1.20 4.64
C PHE A 96 0.97 -2.33 4.80
N GLU A 97 2.13 -2.21 4.15
CA GLU A 97 3.20 -3.21 4.19
C GLU A 97 3.79 -3.40 5.59
N LEU A 98 4.01 -2.30 6.33
CA LEU A 98 4.46 -2.31 7.71
C LEU A 98 3.44 -3.03 8.60
N PHE A 99 2.19 -2.56 8.61
CA PHE A 99 1.17 -3.07 9.52
C PHE A 99 0.75 -4.51 9.21
N VAL A 100 0.72 -4.92 7.94
CA VAL A 100 0.56 -6.34 7.58
C VAL A 100 1.71 -7.19 8.12
N THR A 101 2.94 -6.68 8.09
CA THR A 101 4.10 -7.39 8.63
C THR A 101 3.99 -7.57 10.14
N LEU A 102 3.68 -6.50 10.87
CA LEU A 102 3.46 -6.54 12.32
C LEU A 102 2.31 -7.47 12.69
N PHE A 103 1.18 -7.37 11.97
CA PHE A 103 0.02 -8.22 12.21
C PHE A 103 0.35 -9.69 11.94
N CYS A 104 1.07 -10.01 10.86
CA CYS A 104 1.55 -11.38 10.61
C CYS A 104 2.40 -11.91 11.76
N GLN A 105 3.32 -11.11 12.30
CA GLN A 105 4.21 -11.53 13.38
C GLN A 105 3.45 -11.87 14.66
N ALA A 106 2.39 -11.13 14.95
CA ALA A 106 1.59 -11.34 16.16
C ALA A 106 0.48 -12.39 16.01
N PHE A 107 -0.10 -12.51 14.82
CA PHE A 107 -1.27 -13.34 14.57
C PHE A 107 -0.94 -14.77 14.09
N LEU A 108 0.13 -14.93 13.31
CA LEU A 108 0.50 -16.24 12.78
C LEU A 108 1.20 -17.11 13.83
N GLU A 109 0.95 -18.41 13.77
CA GLU A 109 1.67 -19.37 14.62
C GLU A 109 3.13 -19.48 14.20
N SER A 110 4.04 -19.84 15.11
CA SER A 110 5.49 -19.96 14.82
C SER A 110 5.78 -20.82 13.60
N LYS A 111 5.05 -21.94 13.43
CA LYS A 111 5.17 -22.81 12.26
C LYS A 111 4.80 -22.10 10.96
N GLU A 112 3.76 -21.27 10.96
CA GLU A 112 3.33 -20.52 9.78
C GLU A 112 4.33 -19.40 9.43
N ILE A 113 4.97 -18.82 10.44
CA ILE A 113 6.07 -17.85 10.26
C ILE A 113 7.28 -18.56 9.66
N GLU A 114 7.70 -19.72 10.21
CA GLU A 114 8.80 -20.52 9.65
C GLU A 114 8.54 -20.90 8.19
N GLU A 115 7.32 -21.31 7.85
CA GLU A 115 6.93 -21.57 6.46
C GLU A 115 7.15 -20.34 5.56
N LEU A 116 6.79 -19.13 6.02
CA LEU A 116 7.00 -17.89 5.28
C LEU A 116 8.48 -17.53 5.11
N LEU A 117 9.33 -17.88 6.08
CA LEU A 117 10.77 -17.63 6.06
C LEU A 117 11.52 -18.63 5.16
N ASP A 118 11.00 -19.86 5.08
CA ASP A 118 11.58 -20.96 4.30
C ASP A 118 11.11 -21.00 2.84
N LEU A 119 10.10 -20.20 2.45
CA LEU A 119 9.44 -20.29 1.13
C LEU A 119 10.41 -20.28 -0.06
N ASP A 120 11.38 -19.37 -0.09
CA ASP A 120 12.33 -19.25 -1.21
C ASP A 120 13.27 -20.47 -1.27
N TYR A 121 13.75 -20.92 -0.10
CA TYR A 121 14.53 -22.16 0.02
C TYR A 121 13.74 -23.38 -0.44
N LEU A 122 12.49 -23.54 0.00
CA LEU A 122 11.62 -24.65 -0.37
C LEU A 122 11.32 -24.66 -1.87
N ARG A 123 11.09 -23.49 -2.48
CA ARG A 123 10.83 -23.36 -3.92
C ARG A 123 12.03 -23.79 -4.76
N VAL A 124 13.23 -23.37 -4.38
CA VAL A 124 14.46 -23.79 -5.07
C VAL A 124 14.70 -25.29 -4.85
N LYS A 125 14.50 -25.79 -3.63
CA LYS A 125 14.65 -27.22 -3.32
C LYS A 125 13.70 -28.10 -4.11
N ASP A 126 12.43 -27.71 -4.26
CA ASP A 126 11.46 -28.45 -5.08
C ASP A 126 11.84 -28.43 -6.57
N THR A 127 12.35 -27.30 -7.07
CA THR A 127 12.86 -27.19 -8.44
C THR A 127 14.04 -28.14 -8.69
N LEU A 128 14.87 -28.37 -7.67
CA LEU A 128 16.06 -29.23 -7.72
C LEU A 128 15.80 -30.66 -7.23
N LYS A 129 14.55 -31.08 -6.96
CA LYS A 129 14.26 -32.37 -6.31
C LYS A 129 14.76 -33.60 -7.07
N ASN A 130 14.92 -33.48 -8.39
CA ASN A 130 15.43 -34.55 -9.26
C ASN A 130 16.94 -34.43 -9.52
N CYS A 131 17.60 -33.45 -8.92
CA CYS A 131 19.04 -33.24 -9.03
C CYS A 131 19.73 -33.83 -7.79
N THR A 132 20.90 -34.43 -7.98
CA THR A 132 21.78 -34.78 -6.85
C THR A 132 22.40 -33.50 -6.30
N ILE A 133 21.93 -33.05 -5.14
CA ILE A 133 22.48 -31.89 -4.44
C ILE A 133 23.54 -32.41 -3.46
N ASP A 134 24.79 -31.98 -3.65
CA ASP A 134 25.84 -32.31 -2.69
C ASP A 134 25.65 -31.51 -1.38
N PRO A 135 26.18 -32.00 -0.24
CA PRO A 135 25.98 -31.36 1.06
C PRO A 135 26.42 -29.89 1.12
N LYS A 136 27.48 -29.48 0.40
CA LYS A 136 27.94 -28.08 0.42
C LYS A 136 26.96 -27.18 -0.32
N THR A 137 26.33 -27.67 -1.37
CA THR A 137 25.28 -26.94 -2.08
C THR A 137 24.03 -26.81 -1.21
N ASP A 138 23.62 -27.86 -0.48
CA ASP A 138 22.49 -27.79 0.46
C ASP A 138 22.72 -26.73 1.56
N GLU A 139 23.94 -26.65 2.12
CA GLU A 139 24.29 -25.60 3.09
C GLU A 139 24.21 -24.18 2.50
N LYS A 140 24.63 -24.00 1.23
CA LYS A 140 24.48 -22.71 0.55
C LYS A 140 23.02 -22.35 0.31
N LEU A 141 22.18 -23.33 -0.03
CA LEU A 141 20.75 -23.12 -0.26
C LEU A 141 20.03 -22.70 1.04
N LYS A 142 20.46 -23.17 2.21
CA LYS A 142 19.91 -22.73 3.49
C LYS A 142 20.07 -21.23 3.74
N LYS A 143 21.01 -20.54 3.07
CA LYS A 143 21.13 -19.06 3.12
C LYS A 143 19.98 -18.32 2.43
N LEU A 144 19.13 -19.02 1.68
CA LEU A 144 17.89 -18.46 1.11
C LEU A 144 16.77 -18.37 2.15
N LYS A 145 16.90 -19.07 3.29
CA LYS A 145 16.01 -18.89 4.42
C LYS A 145 16.18 -17.48 4.97
N LYS A 146 15.08 -16.90 5.42
CA LYS A 146 15.05 -15.53 5.94
C LYS A 146 15.07 -15.56 7.46
N ASP A 147 15.80 -14.64 8.06
CA ASP A 147 15.92 -14.56 9.52
C ASP A 147 14.76 -13.78 10.18
N HIS A 148 14.09 -12.91 9.41
CA HIS A 148 13.03 -12.06 9.93
C HIS A 148 11.86 -11.94 8.95
N ILE A 149 10.63 -11.87 9.47
CA ILE A 149 9.41 -11.82 8.66
C ILE A 149 9.38 -10.58 7.77
N ALA A 150 9.99 -9.48 8.20
CA ALA A 150 10.14 -8.27 7.38
C ALA A 150 10.75 -8.56 6.00
N HIS A 151 11.70 -9.49 5.90
CA HIS A 151 12.36 -9.87 4.64
C HIS A 151 11.51 -10.79 3.75
N SER A 152 10.42 -11.36 4.28
CA SER A 152 9.50 -12.16 3.47
C SER A 152 8.71 -11.24 2.53
N PRO A 153 8.43 -11.65 1.28
CA PRO A 153 7.70 -10.81 0.34
C PRO A 153 6.28 -10.53 0.84
N ILE A 154 5.83 -9.28 0.72
CA ILE A 154 4.54 -8.82 1.24
C ILE A 154 3.34 -9.61 0.68
N ASN A 155 3.42 -10.09 -0.56
CA ASN A 155 2.41 -10.94 -1.18
C ASN A 155 2.21 -12.30 -0.50
N ASN A 156 3.27 -12.86 0.06
CA ASN A 156 3.17 -14.09 0.83
C ASN A 156 2.51 -13.81 2.20
N LYS A 157 2.80 -12.67 2.82
CA LYS A 157 2.22 -12.23 4.10
C LYS A 157 0.72 -12.02 4.00
N PHE A 158 0.27 -11.09 3.14
CA PHE A 158 -1.17 -10.86 2.98
C PHE A 158 -1.88 -12.12 2.44
N GLY A 159 -1.21 -12.94 1.63
CA GLY A 159 -1.75 -14.20 1.13
C GLY A 159 -2.04 -15.21 2.24
N LYS A 160 -1.22 -15.27 3.29
CA LYS A 160 -1.49 -16.07 4.50
C LYS A 160 -2.64 -15.49 5.31
N LEU A 161 -2.65 -14.18 5.55
CA LEU A 161 -3.70 -13.51 6.33
C LEU A 161 -5.08 -13.64 5.68
N LEU A 162 -5.20 -13.38 4.37
CA LEU A 162 -6.46 -13.50 3.64
C LEU A 162 -7.01 -14.92 3.63
N LYS A 163 -6.15 -15.95 3.71
CA LYS A 163 -6.62 -17.35 3.84
C LYS A 163 -7.32 -17.59 5.17
N LYS A 164 -6.90 -16.93 6.25
CA LYS A 164 -7.49 -17.07 7.59
C LYS A 164 -8.79 -16.28 7.78
N VAL A 165 -9.06 -15.27 6.95
CA VAL A 165 -10.35 -14.56 6.93
C VAL A 165 -11.49 -15.53 6.61
N ASN A 166 -12.30 -15.84 7.62
CA ASN A 166 -13.44 -16.75 7.56
C ASN A 166 -14.52 -16.40 8.63
N PRO A 167 -15.76 -16.06 8.24
CA PRO A 167 -16.24 -15.93 6.85
C PRO A 167 -15.62 -14.74 6.13
N TYR A 168 -15.55 -14.80 4.80
CA TYR A 168 -15.23 -13.62 4.00
C TYR A 168 -16.47 -12.72 3.90
N PRO A 169 -16.32 -11.37 3.94
CA PRO A 169 -17.47 -10.46 3.86
C PRO A 169 -18.37 -10.75 2.65
N LYS A 170 -19.69 -10.78 2.88
CA LYS A 170 -20.68 -11.08 1.84
C LYS A 170 -20.62 -10.02 0.74
N GLY A 171 -20.60 -10.46 -0.52
CA GLY A 171 -20.50 -9.57 -1.69
C GLY A 171 -19.08 -9.11 -2.04
N ARG A 172 -18.07 -9.50 -1.26
CA ARG A 172 -16.65 -9.22 -1.54
C ARG A 172 -15.94 -10.49 -2.01
N SER A 173 -14.99 -10.35 -2.94
CA SER A 173 -14.23 -11.48 -3.49
C SER A 173 -12.80 -11.51 -2.96
N LYS A 174 -12.43 -12.57 -2.23
CA LYS A 174 -11.05 -12.81 -1.77
C LYS A 174 -10.04 -12.83 -2.92
N LYS A 175 -10.47 -13.35 -4.08
CA LYS A 175 -9.65 -13.37 -5.30
C LYS A 175 -9.40 -11.95 -5.79
N TYR A 176 -10.44 -11.12 -5.83
CA TYR A 176 -10.33 -9.73 -6.30
C TYR A 176 -9.45 -8.88 -5.38
N ASP A 177 -9.58 -9.03 -4.06
CA ASP A 177 -8.72 -8.31 -3.10
C ASP A 177 -7.24 -8.70 -3.28
N ARG A 178 -6.96 -9.98 -3.53
CA ARG A 178 -5.60 -10.43 -3.84
C ARG A 178 -5.08 -9.83 -5.14
N GLU A 179 -5.88 -9.86 -6.21
CA GLU A 179 -5.51 -9.27 -7.51
C GLU A 179 -5.27 -7.77 -7.38
N PHE A 180 -6.10 -7.08 -6.60
CA PHE A 180 -5.91 -5.67 -6.28
C PHE A 180 -4.59 -5.40 -5.57
N LEU A 181 -4.24 -6.17 -4.53
CA LEU A 181 -2.98 -5.97 -3.80
C LEU A 181 -1.76 -6.21 -4.70
N GLU A 182 -1.84 -7.20 -5.59
CA GLU A 182 -0.81 -7.45 -6.60
C GLU A 182 -0.70 -6.27 -7.59
N PHE A 183 -1.83 -5.75 -8.07
CA PHE A 183 -1.91 -4.54 -8.89
C PHE A 183 -1.30 -3.32 -8.18
N PHE A 184 -1.72 -3.03 -6.96
CA PHE A 184 -1.33 -1.83 -6.23
C PHE A 184 0.17 -1.84 -5.91
N GLY A 185 0.71 -3.00 -5.53
CA GLY A 185 2.15 -3.19 -5.36
C GLY A 185 2.93 -2.97 -6.66
N LYS A 186 2.43 -3.46 -7.80
CA LYS A 186 3.04 -3.19 -9.12
C LYS A 186 2.99 -1.70 -9.47
N LEU A 187 1.86 -1.04 -9.25
CA LEU A 187 1.69 0.39 -9.49
C LEU A 187 2.70 1.20 -8.65
N ARG A 188 2.80 0.92 -7.35
CA ARG A 188 3.78 1.53 -6.44
C ARG A 188 5.21 1.36 -6.95
N ASN A 189 5.57 0.15 -7.39
CA ASN A 189 6.91 -0.10 -7.91
C ASN A 189 7.19 0.69 -9.20
N CYS A 190 6.19 0.83 -10.08
CA CYS A 190 6.34 1.61 -11.31
C CYS A 190 6.57 3.09 -11.02
N ILE A 191 5.98 3.66 -9.96
CA ILE A 191 6.21 5.08 -9.58
C ILE A 191 7.71 5.34 -9.34
N HIS A 192 8.43 4.40 -8.73
CA HIS A 192 9.87 4.51 -8.51
C HIS A 192 10.72 4.40 -9.80
N SER A 193 10.14 3.90 -10.89
CA SER A 193 10.78 3.75 -12.20
C SER A 193 10.16 4.66 -13.26
N ASN A 194 9.76 5.88 -12.87
CA ASN A 194 9.11 6.86 -13.77
C ASN A 194 7.89 6.29 -14.49
N TYR A 195 7.09 5.50 -13.78
CA TYR A 195 5.93 4.77 -14.28
C TYR A 195 6.24 3.69 -15.32
N ILE A 196 7.50 3.26 -15.50
CA ILE A 196 7.86 2.18 -16.44
C ILE A 196 7.76 0.82 -15.75
N TYR A 197 7.02 -0.12 -16.35
CA TYR A 197 6.86 -1.47 -15.83
C TYR A 197 7.96 -2.42 -16.34
N TYR A 198 8.66 -3.10 -15.42
CA TYR A 198 9.71 -4.08 -15.74
C TYR A 198 9.36 -5.51 -15.32
N GLY A 199 8.08 -5.82 -15.08
CA GLY A 199 7.67 -7.19 -14.80
C GLY A 199 7.89 -8.12 -15.99
N SER A 200 7.94 -9.43 -15.70
CA SER A 200 8.22 -10.47 -16.71
C SER A 200 7.05 -10.76 -17.65
N HIS A 201 5.83 -10.41 -17.24
CA HIS A 201 4.61 -10.66 -18.02
C HIS A 201 3.74 -9.41 -18.01
N ASP A 202 3.14 -9.15 -19.17
CA ASP A 202 2.10 -8.14 -19.31
C ASP A 202 0.94 -8.44 -18.36
N TYR A 203 0.34 -7.39 -17.84
CA TYR A 203 -0.66 -7.48 -16.79
C TYR A 203 -1.68 -6.37 -16.94
N GLU A 204 -2.95 -6.70 -16.74
CA GLU A 204 -4.04 -5.73 -16.74
C GLU A 204 -4.86 -5.88 -15.47
N PHE A 205 -5.34 -4.76 -14.95
CA PHE A 205 -6.25 -4.72 -13.82
C PHE A 205 -7.31 -3.66 -14.04
N THR A 206 -8.57 -4.02 -13.80
CA THR A 206 -9.70 -3.10 -13.92
C THR A 206 -10.25 -2.74 -12.54
N TYR A 207 -10.29 -1.44 -12.27
CA TYR A 207 -10.86 -0.86 -11.05
C TYR A 207 -11.90 0.20 -11.44
N ASN A 208 -13.15 0.04 -11.00
CA ASN A 208 -14.25 0.97 -11.30
C ASN A 208 -14.37 1.36 -12.79
N ASN A 209 -14.30 0.36 -13.69
CA ASN A 209 -14.32 0.52 -15.16
C ASN A 209 -13.09 1.21 -15.77
N GLU A 210 -12.06 1.50 -14.99
CA GLU A 210 -10.77 2.01 -15.47
C GLU A 210 -9.77 0.86 -15.54
N THR A 211 -9.17 0.66 -16.71
CA THR A 211 -8.21 -0.42 -16.93
C THR A 211 -6.80 0.15 -16.91
N PHE A 212 -5.96 -0.44 -16.06
CA PHE A 212 -4.53 -0.19 -15.98
C PHE A 212 -3.79 -1.30 -16.72
N SER A 213 -3.01 -0.93 -17.73
CA SER A 213 -2.23 -1.87 -18.53
C SER A 213 -0.74 -1.69 -18.26
N PHE A 214 -0.09 -2.80 -17.93
CA PHE A 214 1.33 -2.91 -17.59
C PHE A 214 2.01 -3.77 -18.64
N SER A 215 2.79 -3.15 -19.52
CA SER A 215 3.59 -3.85 -20.54
C SER A 215 5.07 -3.64 -20.30
N HIS A 216 5.86 -4.69 -20.49
CA HIS A 216 7.30 -4.65 -20.21
C HIS A 216 8.01 -3.50 -20.96
N GLY A 217 8.79 -2.69 -20.23
CA GLY A 217 9.56 -1.56 -20.75
C GLY A 217 8.70 -0.36 -21.18
N LYS A 218 7.39 -0.36 -20.89
CA LYS A 218 6.47 0.73 -21.23
C LYS A 218 5.97 1.46 -20.00
N ILE A 219 5.59 2.72 -20.21
CA ILE A 219 4.87 3.51 -19.21
C ILE A 219 3.51 2.85 -18.96
N VAL A 220 3.14 2.72 -17.69
CA VAL A 220 1.81 2.24 -17.28
C VAL A 220 0.74 3.14 -17.89
N SER A 221 -0.17 2.54 -18.65
CA SER A 221 -1.27 3.26 -19.29
C SER A 221 -2.59 3.02 -18.56
N GLN A 222 -3.46 4.03 -18.57
CA GLN A 222 -4.80 3.97 -17.99
C GLN A 222 -5.82 4.36 -19.06
N SER A 223 -6.86 3.54 -19.26
CA SER A 223 -7.85 3.75 -20.33
C SER A 223 -8.66 5.04 -20.17
N THR A 224 -8.94 5.42 -18.92
CA THR A 224 -9.70 6.63 -18.55
C THR A 224 -9.11 7.17 -17.26
N PHE A 225 -8.68 8.44 -17.24
CA PHE A 225 -8.18 9.08 -16.02
C PHE A 225 -9.30 9.84 -15.31
N THR A 226 -9.70 9.38 -14.13
CA THR A 226 -10.50 10.17 -13.19
C THR A 226 -9.62 10.64 -12.04
N GLU A 227 -9.68 11.92 -11.71
CA GLU A 227 -8.87 12.53 -10.64
C GLU A 227 -9.07 11.82 -9.28
N SER A 228 -10.27 11.31 -9.01
CA SER A 228 -10.60 10.57 -7.78
C SER A 228 -10.07 9.14 -7.75
N THR A 229 -9.55 8.59 -8.86
CA THR A 229 -9.14 7.18 -8.93
C THR A 229 -8.00 6.90 -7.97
N ILE A 230 -6.98 7.75 -7.92
CA ILE A 230 -5.82 7.55 -7.04
C ILE A 230 -6.24 7.43 -5.57
N PHE A 231 -7.11 8.33 -5.11
CA PHE A 231 -7.63 8.28 -3.74
C PHE A 231 -8.55 7.08 -3.50
N SER A 232 -9.39 6.70 -4.46
CA SER A 232 -10.27 5.52 -4.27
C SER A 232 -9.50 4.20 -4.22
N LEU A 233 -8.37 4.09 -4.95
CA LEU A 233 -7.46 2.97 -4.79
C LEU A 233 -6.89 2.90 -3.36
N THR A 234 -6.47 4.01 -2.77
CA THR A 234 -5.93 3.99 -1.39
C THR A 234 -7.00 3.66 -0.36
N LEU A 235 -8.24 4.11 -0.59
CA LEU A 235 -9.38 3.72 0.24
C LEU A 235 -9.61 2.21 0.20
N PHE A 236 -9.58 1.61 -0.99
CA PHE A 236 -9.76 0.16 -1.13
C PHE A 236 -8.64 -0.63 -0.45
N LEU A 237 -7.40 -0.12 -0.47
CA LEU A 237 -6.29 -0.70 0.30
C LEU A 237 -6.57 -0.70 1.82
N LYS A 238 -7.05 0.43 2.36
CA LYS A 238 -7.50 0.54 3.77
C LYS A 238 -8.58 -0.50 4.09
N GLU A 239 -9.58 -0.62 3.22
CA GLU A 239 -10.67 -1.58 3.42
C GLU A 239 -10.18 -3.03 3.46
N ILE A 240 -9.21 -3.41 2.63
CA ILE A 240 -8.62 -4.76 2.67
C ILE A 240 -7.94 -5.01 4.02
N PHE A 241 -7.21 -4.02 4.54
CA PHE A 241 -6.61 -4.12 5.88
C PHE A 241 -7.68 -4.35 6.95
N LEU A 242 -8.77 -3.57 6.94
CA LEU A 242 -9.88 -3.75 7.87
C LEU A 242 -10.52 -5.14 7.75
N VAL A 243 -10.69 -5.66 6.52
CA VAL A 243 -11.17 -7.04 6.31
C VAL A 243 -10.24 -8.05 6.98
N ILE A 244 -8.92 -7.86 6.85
CA ILE A 244 -7.93 -8.71 7.51
C ILE A 244 -8.04 -8.61 9.03
N THR A 245 -8.12 -7.41 9.61
CA THR A 245 -8.05 -7.25 11.07
C THR A 245 -9.35 -7.60 11.78
N ASP A 246 -10.50 -7.27 11.20
CA ASP A 246 -11.80 -7.46 11.87
C ASP A 246 -12.29 -8.91 11.84
N ASN A 247 -11.92 -9.68 10.82
CA ASN A 247 -12.47 -11.02 10.58
C ASN A 247 -11.57 -12.15 11.10
N ASN A 248 -10.41 -11.84 11.68
CA ASN A 248 -9.46 -12.82 12.17
C ASN A 248 -9.61 -13.18 13.66
N LYS A 249 -10.65 -12.68 14.35
CA LYS A 249 -10.97 -12.95 15.79
C LYS A 249 -9.75 -12.88 16.72
N PHE A 250 -8.86 -11.94 16.47
CA PHE A 250 -7.67 -11.73 17.28
C PHE A 250 -7.88 -10.49 18.15
N ASP A 251 -8.15 -10.67 19.43
CA ASP A 251 -8.52 -9.56 20.33
C ASP A 251 -7.38 -9.11 21.25
N LYS A 252 -6.18 -9.69 21.12
CA LYS A 252 -5.00 -9.25 21.88
C LYS A 252 -4.43 -7.97 21.29
N GLU A 253 -3.91 -7.11 22.15
CA GLU A 253 -3.13 -5.94 21.75
C GLU A 253 -1.84 -6.39 21.01
N ILE A 254 -1.53 -5.70 19.91
CA ILE A 254 -0.29 -5.88 19.17
C ILE A 254 0.48 -4.57 19.27
N TYR A 255 1.65 -4.61 19.90
CA TYR A 255 2.46 -3.43 20.09
C TYR A 255 3.04 -2.92 18.76
N ASP A 256 2.88 -1.61 18.50
CA ASP A 256 3.62 -0.92 17.45
C ASP A 256 5.01 -0.47 17.95
N PRO A 257 6.12 -1.06 17.45
CA PRO A 257 7.47 -0.66 17.86
C PRO A 257 7.87 0.75 17.39
N SER A 258 7.14 1.37 16.44
CA SER A 258 7.41 2.75 16.01
C SER A 258 7.31 3.75 17.17
N ASN A 259 6.46 3.45 18.17
CA ASN A 259 6.28 4.24 19.38
C ASN A 259 7.55 4.34 20.25
N GLU A 260 8.53 3.46 20.07
CA GLU A 260 9.82 3.54 20.76
C GLU A 260 10.75 4.59 20.17
N LEU A 261 10.59 4.93 18.88
CA LEU A 261 11.45 5.89 18.18
C LEU A 261 11.15 7.37 18.54
N ILE A 262 10.02 7.61 19.20
CA ILE A 262 9.52 8.95 19.55
C ILE A 262 9.88 9.32 21.02
N LYS A 263 10.46 8.38 21.78
CA LYS A 263 10.93 8.62 23.17
C LYS A 263 12.36 9.14 23.21
#